data_AF-A0A366X5Y5-F1
#
_entry.id   AF-A0A366X5Y5-F1
#
_cell.length_a   1.000
_cell.length_b   1.000
_cell.length_c   1.000
_cell.angle_alpha   90.00
_cell.angle_beta   90.00
_cell.angle_gamma   90.00
#
_symmetry.space_group_name_H-M   'P 1'
#
loop_
_entity.id
_entity.type
_entity.pdbx_description
1 polymer ?
#
loop_
_entity_poly.entity_id
_entity_poly.type
_entity_poly.pdbx_seq_one_letter_code
_entity_poly.pdbx_strand_id
1 'polypeptide(L)'
;MYDPRVLTVRHDPRDGGQRAPRFDQVFHIDLDIDATEDQVQFSKPPMELAVETRAGERFRLIGAHLKSKAPHGAETRDAAIRISIANRRKQLAQAIWLGRRIKAHLAADEEVILMGDLNDGPGLDEFENLFGRSSVEILLQSGVFDPHADTAFGSEPGERPSTARFYRPQDRGYLEALLDYIMISDGLKDRRPDWRIWHPFRDPACRDAQDLHEALLTASDHFPVTLDIEL
;
A
#
# COMPACT_ATOMS: atom_id res chain seq x y z
N MET A 1 2.65 -12.43 12.70
CA MET A 1 3.43 -13.44 13.47
C MET A 1 4.90 -13.16 13.19
N TYR A 2 5.81 -13.33 14.14
CA TYR A 2 7.25 -13.15 13.94
C TYR A 2 8.02 -14.23 14.72
N ASP A 3 9.27 -14.54 14.33
CA ASP A 3 10.15 -15.42 15.12
C ASP A 3 10.85 -14.60 16.22
N PRO A 4 10.50 -14.78 17.51
CA PRO A 4 11.10 -14.02 18.60
C PRO A 4 12.57 -14.37 18.87
N ARG A 5 13.10 -15.40 18.22
CA ARG A 5 14.54 -15.73 18.27
C ARG A 5 15.36 -14.89 17.28
N VAL A 6 14.70 -14.24 16.32
CA VAL A 6 15.30 -13.44 15.26
C VAL A 6 15.01 -11.95 15.46
N LEU A 7 13.79 -11.59 15.87
CA LEU A 7 13.34 -10.20 16.01
C LEU A 7 12.74 -9.93 17.39
N THR A 8 12.92 -8.71 17.89
CA THR A 8 12.09 -8.12 18.94
C THR A 8 11.15 -7.11 18.29
N VAL A 9 9.85 -7.28 18.48
CA VAL A 9 8.81 -6.44 17.85
C VAL A 9 7.93 -5.82 18.92
N ARG A 10 7.76 -4.50 18.86
CA ARG A 10 6.92 -3.74 19.80
C ARG A 10 5.92 -2.88 19.03
N HIS A 11 4.64 -2.98 19.38
CA HIS A 11 3.63 -2.04 18.91
C HIS A 11 3.94 -0.63 19.48
N ASP A 12 4.15 0.32 18.59
CA ASP A 12 4.66 1.66 18.93
C ASP A 12 4.00 2.75 18.07
N PRO A 13 2.68 2.98 18.24
CA PRO A 13 1.97 4.04 17.53
C PRO A 13 2.56 5.40 17.91
N ARG A 14 2.89 6.22 16.90
CA ARG A 14 3.45 7.56 17.14
C ARG A 14 2.35 8.62 17.09
N ASP A 15 2.61 9.74 17.75
CA ASP A 15 1.79 10.94 17.66
C ASP A 15 2.64 12.08 17.09
N GLY A 16 2.34 12.50 15.86
CA GLY A 16 2.96 13.62 15.18
C GLY A 16 2.20 14.93 15.35
N GLY A 17 1.28 14.99 16.32
CA GLY A 17 0.38 16.13 16.54
C GLY A 17 -0.54 16.35 15.34
N GLN A 18 -0.96 17.60 15.14
CA GLN A 18 -1.93 17.97 14.09
C GLN A 18 -1.51 17.59 12.67
N ARG A 19 -0.19 17.51 12.40
CA ARG A 19 0.30 17.20 11.05
C ARG A 19 0.14 15.72 10.69
N ALA A 20 0.26 14.83 11.67
CA ALA A 20 0.12 13.40 11.49
C ALA A 20 -0.25 12.78 12.85
N PRO A 21 -1.52 12.89 13.28
CA PRO A 21 -1.95 12.34 14.56
C PRO A 21 -1.80 10.81 14.56
N ARG A 22 -2.06 10.16 15.70
CA ARG A 22 -2.08 8.69 15.73
C ARG A 22 -3.16 8.16 14.78
N PHE A 23 -2.89 7.06 14.10
CA PHE A 23 -3.81 6.52 13.08
C PHE A 23 -5.19 6.10 13.58
N ASP A 24 -5.36 5.95 14.89
CA ASP A 24 -6.64 5.69 15.57
C ASP A 24 -7.42 6.98 15.91
N GLN A 25 -6.95 8.15 15.46
CA GLN A 25 -7.57 9.46 15.67
C GLN A 25 -8.17 10.03 14.36
N VAL A 26 -8.54 11.31 14.39
CA VAL A 26 -9.04 12.06 13.24
C VAL A 26 -7.92 12.89 12.65
N PHE A 27 -7.75 12.78 11.34
CA PHE A 27 -6.86 13.61 10.57
C PHE A 27 -7.65 14.68 9.81
N HIS A 28 -7.21 15.92 9.95
CA HIS A 28 -7.81 17.09 9.33
C HIS A 28 -6.94 17.53 8.16
N ILE A 29 -7.52 17.64 6.97
CA ILE A 29 -6.80 18.07 5.77
C ILE A 29 -7.73 18.75 4.78
N ASP A 30 -7.28 19.86 4.23
CA ASP A 30 -7.91 20.51 3.08
C ASP A 30 -7.22 20.00 1.80
N LEU A 31 -7.94 19.24 0.97
CA LEU A 31 -7.42 18.63 -0.26
C LEU A 31 -7.62 19.50 -1.50
N ASP A 32 -8.68 20.31 -1.55
CA ASP A 32 -9.08 21.16 -2.69
C ASP A 32 -8.77 22.65 -2.48
N ILE A 33 -8.11 23.01 -1.38
CA ILE A 33 -7.65 24.38 -1.04
C ILE A 33 -8.85 25.33 -0.98
N ASP A 34 -9.99 24.83 -0.49
CA ASP A 34 -11.22 25.61 -0.34
C ASP A 34 -11.42 26.16 1.09
N ALA A 35 -10.42 25.96 1.95
CA ALA A 35 -10.41 26.28 3.38
C ALA A 35 -11.39 25.46 4.25
N THR A 36 -11.95 24.37 3.71
CA THR A 36 -12.75 23.37 4.44
C THR A 36 -11.90 22.12 4.68
N GLU A 37 -11.66 21.80 5.95
CA GLU A 37 -10.93 20.57 6.29
C GLU A 37 -11.84 19.34 6.18
N ASP A 38 -11.43 18.37 5.37
CA ASP A 38 -11.96 17.02 5.41
C ASP A 38 -11.52 16.34 6.72
N GLN A 39 -12.48 15.69 7.40
CA GLN A 39 -12.21 14.86 8.56
C GLN A 39 -12.07 13.40 8.14
N VAL A 40 -10.85 12.88 8.27
CA VAL A 40 -10.49 11.56 7.77
C VAL A 40 -10.14 10.64 8.94
N GLN A 41 -10.82 9.50 9.00
CA GLN A 41 -10.57 8.43 9.96
C GLN A 41 -10.34 7.11 9.22
N PHE A 42 -9.33 6.36 9.64
CA PHE A 42 -9.16 4.99 9.21
C PHE A 42 -10.24 4.10 9.84
N SER A 43 -10.91 3.28 9.03
CA SER A 43 -11.73 2.19 9.56
C SER A 43 -10.86 1.05 10.12
N LYS A 44 -9.66 0.90 9.54
CA LYS A 44 -8.61 -0.02 9.98
C LYS A 44 -7.32 0.80 10.10
N PRO A 45 -7.00 1.35 11.29
CA PRO A 45 -5.79 2.14 11.50
C PRO A 45 -4.53 1.37 11.10
N PRO A 46 -3.59 1.99 10.38
CA PRO A 46 -2.28 1.40 10.16
C PRO A 46 -1.61 0.98 11.47
N MET A 47 -1.00 -0.21 11.46
CA MET A 47 -0.25 -0.73 12.59
C MET A 47 1.19 -0.22 12.51
N GLU A 48 1.68 0.35 13.61
CA GLU A 48 3.05 0.86 13.69
C GLU A 48 3.88 0.04 14.67
N LEU A 49 5.01 -0.49 14.20
CA LEU A 49 5.89 -1.33 14.98
C LEU A 49 7.29 -0.72 15.02
N ALA A 50 7.92 -0.81 16.18
CA ALA A 50 9.37 -0.72 16.33
C ALA A 50 9.92 -2.15 16.26
N VAL A 51 10.86 -2.39 15.35
CA VAL A 51 11.48 -3.71 15.16
C VAL A 51 12.99 -3.59 15.40
N GLU A 52 13.53 -4.55 16.14
CA GLU A 52 14.97 -4.71 16.37
C GLU A 52 15.36 -6.14 16.03
N THR A 53 16.35 -6.30 15.14
CA THR A 53 16.92 -7.61 14.82
C THR A 53 17.86 -8.06 15.93
N ARG A 54 18.12 -9.36 16.02
CA ARG A 54 19.10 -9.89 16.97
C ARG A 54 20.52 -9.35 16.72
N ALA A 55 20.83 -8.94 15.50
CA ALA A 55 22.10 -8.29 15.16
C ALA A 55 22.15 -6.81 15.62
N GLY A 56 21.02 -6.24 16.07
CA GLY A 56 20.92 -4.89 16.58
C GLY A 56 20.44 -3.85 15.56
N GLU A 57 20.13 -4.26 14.32
CA GLU A 57 19.54 -3.39 13.31
C GLU A 57 18.12 -3.00 13.73
N ARG A 58 17.74 -1.74 13.51
CA ARG A 58 16.47 -1.17 13.97
C ARG A 58 15.74 -0.50 12.83
N PHE A 59 14.44 -0.73 12.74
CA PHE A 59 13.59 -0.10 11.74
C PHE A 59 12.14 0.02 12.22
N ARG A 60 11.39 0.84 11.51
CA ARG A 60 9.96 1.06 11.68
C ARG A 60 9.22 0.24 10.66
N LEU A 61 8.22 -0.53 11.11
CA LEU A 61 7.30 -1.22 10.20
C LEU A 61 5.91 -0.62 10.31
N ILE A 62 5.34 -0.21 9.18
CA ILE A 62 3.98 0.30 9.08
C ILE A 62 3.17 -0.68 8.21
N GLY A 63 2.19 -1.35 8.81
CA GLY A 63 1.23 -2.18 8.09
C GLY A 63 -0.02 -1.36 7.77
N ALA A 64 -0.35 -1.18 6.49
CA ALA A 64 -1.47 -0.33 6.06
C ALA A 64 -2.47 -1.06 5.15
N HIS A 65 -3.74 -0.66 5.25
CA HIS A 65 -4.79 -1.06 4.32
C HIS A 65 -5.64 0.16 4.00
N LEU A 66 -5.42 0.75 2.82
CA LEU A 66 -6.06 1.99 2.40
C LEU A 66 -7.53 1.77 2.00
N LYS A 67 -8.30 2.85 1.88
CA LYS A 67 -9.70 2.79 1.45
C LYS A 67 -9.81 2.35 -0.01
N SER A 68 -10.61 1.31 -0.27
CA SER A 68 -10.97 0.90 -1.64
C SER A 68 -11.76 1.96 -2.39
N LYS A 69 -11.53 2.06 -3.71
CA LYS A 69 -12.20 3.02 -4.62
C LYS A 69 -13.61 2.59 -5.04
N ALA A 70 -13.93 1.31 -4.89
CA ALA A 70 -15.19 0.74 -5.37
C ALA A 70 -16.41 1.44 -4.74
N PRO A 71 -17.41 1.86 -5.54
CA PRO A 71 -18.59 2.56 -5.07
C PRO A 71 -19.65 1.59 -4.51
N HIS A 72 -19.25 0.80 -3.50
CA HIS A 72 -20.18 -0.11 -2.83
C HIS A 72 -21.37 0.66 -2.24
N GLY A 73 -22.58 0.15 -2.45
CA GLY A 73 -23.82 0.75 -1.94
C GLY A 73 -24.44 1.83 -2.84
N ALA A 74 -23.90 2.06 -4.04
CA ALA A 74 -24.54 2.94 -5.01
C ALA A 74 -25.73 2.26 -5.71
N GLU A 75 -26.91 2.87 -5.58
CA GLU A 75 -28.13 2.41 -6.27
C GLU A 75 -28.30 3.04 -7.67
N THR A 76 -27.62 4.14 -7.94
CA THR A 76 -27.68 4.89 -9.21
C THR A 76 -26.29 5.29 -9.70
N ARG A 77 -26.18 5.62 -11.00
CA ARG A 77 -24.92 6.10 -11.59
C ARG A 77 -24.39 7.35 -10.91
N ASP A 78 -25.25 8.33 -10.64
CA ASP A 78 -24.85 9.58 -9.99
C ASP A 78 -24.47 9.37 -8.52
N ALA A 79 -25.11 8.42 -7.83
CA ALA A 79 -24.67 8.00 -6.51
C ALA A 79 -23.29 7.32 -6.56
N ALA A 80 -23.04 6.47 -7.56
CA ALA A 80 -21.76 5.80 -7.74
C ALA A 80 -20.62 6.82 -7.95
N ILE A 81 -20.82 7.80 -8.83
CA ILE A 81 -19.82 8.86 -9.08
C ILE A 81 -19.50 9.63 -7.79
N ARG A 82 -20.52 10.06 -7.04
CA ARG A 82 -20.31 10.80 -5.78
C ARG A 82 -19.56 9.96 -4.73
N ILE A 83 -19.93 8.69 -4.59
CA ILE A 83 -19.26 7.78 -3.65
C ILE A 83 -17.81 7.54 -4.07
N SER A 84 -17.53 7.34 -5.36
CA SER A 84 -16.17 7.18 -5.88
C SER A 84 -15.29 8.40 -5.59
N ILE A 85 -15.80 9.61 -5.83
CA ILE A 85 -15.08 10.86 -5.52
C ILE A 85 -14.78 10.96 -4.02
N ALA A 86 -15.76 10.68 -3.15
CA ALA A 86 -15.56 10.72 -1.70
C ALA A 86 -14.55 9.65 -1.22
N ASN A 87 -14.66 8.42 -1.73
CA ASN A 87 -13.70 7.35 -1.44
C ASN A 87 -12.28 7.73 -1.86
N ARG A 88 -12.14 8.37 -3.04
CA ARG A 88 -10.86 8.81 -3.57
C ARG A 88 -10.24 9.91 -2.71
N ARG A 89 -11.01 10.95 -2.34
CA ARG A 89 -10.55 11.99 -1.39
C ARG A 89 -10.05 11.37 -0.09
N LYS A 90 -10.84 10.47 0.49
CA LYS A 90 -10.46 9.76 1.72
C LYS A 90 -9.16 8.95 1.56
N GLN A 91 -9.00 8.23 0.46
CA GLN A 91 -7.79 7.45 0.17
C GLN A 91 -6.55 8.35 0.03
N LEU A 92 -6.66 9.46 -0.70
CA LEU A 92 -5.56 10.42 -0.87
C LEU A 92 -5.15 11.06 0.47
N ALA A 93 -6.12 11.46 1.29
CA ALA A 93 -5.85 11.98 2.63
C ALA A 93 -5.12 10.94 3.52
N GLN A 94 -5.54 9.67 3.45
CA GLN A 94 -4.87 8.57 4.16
C GLN A 94 -3.42 8.38 3.68
N ALA A 95 -3.17 8.47 2.37
CA ALA A 95 -1.83 8.37 1.80
C ALA A 95 -0.93 9.56 2.21
N ILE A 96 -1.49 10.78 2.23
CA ILE A 96 -0.77 11.97 2.73
C ILE A 96 -0.44 11.80 4.20
N TRP A 97 -1.37 11.28 5.01
CA TRP A 97 -1.15 11.02 6.43
C TRP A 97 -0.02 10.01 6.65
N LEU A 98 -0.05 8.87 5.94
CA LEU A 98 1.04 7.88 5.93
C LEU A 98 2.37 8.51 5.49
N GLY A 99 2.38 9.25 4.38
CA GLY A 99 3.57 9.92 3.87
C GLY A 99 4.16 10.93 4.85
N ARG A 100 3.33 11.67 5.59
CA ARG A 100 3.80 12.56 6.67
C ARG A 100 4.41 11.77 7.84
N ARG A 101 3.84 10.61 8.19
CA ARG A 101 4.42 9.72 9.21
C ARG A 101 5.76 9.15 8.78
N ILE A 102 5.88 8.68 7.53
CA ILE A 102 7.12 8.18 6.94
C ILE A 102 8.19 9.27 6.96
N LYS A 103 7.88 10.47 6.45
CA LYS A 103 8.81 11.61 6.47
C LYS A 103 9.29 11.96 7.88
N ALA A 104 8.44 11.84 8.89
CA ALA A 104 8.83 12.10 10.28
C ALA A 104 9.84 11.06 10.80
N HIS A 105 9.67 9.79 10.44
CA HIS A 105 10.64 8.73 10.76
C HIS A 105 11.97 8.93 10.04
N LEU A 106 11.94 9.19 8.73
CA LEU A 106 13.15 9.46 7.95
C LEU A 106 13.90 10.70 8.46
N ALA A 107 13.19 11.76 8.86
CA ALA A 107 13.80 12.95 9.47
C ALA A 107 14.42 12.68 10.85
N ALA A 108 14.04 11.57 11.50
CA ALA A 108 14.63 11.09 12.74
C ALA A 108 15.72 10.04 12.51
N ASP A 109 16.17 9.84 11.26
CA ASP A 109 17.17 8.85 10.87
C ASP A 109 16.73 7.40 11.17
N GLU A 110 15.42 7.14 11.12
CA GLU A 110 14.84 5.81 11.30
C GLU A 110 14.48 5.20 9.94
N GLU A 111 14.99 3.99 9.66
CA GLU A 111 14.60 3.22 8.48
C GLU A 111 13.14 2.78 8.56
N VAL A 112 12.44 2.73 7.42
CA VAL A 112 11.00 2.45 7.34
C VAL A 112 10.71 1.36 6.31
N ILE A 113 9.87 0.41 6.70
CA ILE A 113 9.19 -0.53 5.81
C ILE A 113 7.69 -0.25 5.91
N LEU A 114 7.07 0.18 4.81
CA LEU A 114 5.61 0.25 4.65
C LEU A 114 5.14 -0.98 3.88
N MET A 115 4.13 -1.69 4.37
CA MET A 115 3.58 -2.84 3.66
C MET A 115 2.07 -2.99 3.77
N GLY A 116 1.46 -3.53 2.73
CA GLY A 116 0.06 -3.93 2.69
C GLY A 116 -0.68 -3.47 1.44
N ASP A 117 -2.01 -3.56 1.50
CA ASP A 117 -2.91 -3.24 0.39
C ASP A 117 -3.20 -1.74 0.34
N LEU A 118 -2.62 -1.06 -0.65
CA LEU A 118 -2.79 0.36 -0.86
C LEU A 118 -4.04 0.72 -1.67
N ASN A 119 -4.75 -0.29 -2.19
CA ASN A 119 -6.00 -0.16 -2.97
C ASN A 119 -5.87 0.83 -4.16
N ASP A 120 -4.66 1.01 -4.66
CA ASP A 120 -4.34 1.93 -5.75
C ASP A 120 -3.16 1.41 -6.55
N GLY A 121 -3.14 1.74 -7.84
CA GLY A 121 -2.22 1.24 -8.83
C GLY A 121 -2.58 1.81 -10.20
N PRO A 122 -1.65 1.78 -11.18
CA PRO A 122 -1.81 2.52 -12.42
C PRO A 122 -2.93 1.99 -13.31
N GLY A 123 -3.79 2.90 -13.80
CA GLY A 123 -4.86 2.58 -14.74
C GLY A 123 -6.10 1.96 -14.09
N LEU A 124 -6.26 2.13 -12.78
CA LEU A 124 -7.40 1.59 -12.02
C LEU A 124 -8.54 2.60 -11.84
N ASP A 125 -8.34 3.87 -12.20
CA ASP A 125 -9.31 4.92 -11.87
C ASP A 125 -9.42 5.99 -12.96
N GLU A 126 -10.61 6.10 -13.56
CA GLU A 126 -10.97 7.12 -14.56
C GLU A 126 -10.88 8.56 -14.00
N PHE A 127 -10.89 8.70 -12.66
CA PHE A 127 -10.76 9.97 -11.96
C PHE A 127 -9.31 10.29 -11.54
N GLU A 128 -8.30 9.52 -11.96
CA GLU A 128 -6.89 9.85 -11.73
C GLU A 128 -6.57 11.30 -12.15
N ASN A 129 -7.12 11.72 -13.31
CA ASN A 129 -6.96 13.08 -13.82
C ASN A 129 -7.60 14.16 -12.95
N LEU A 130 -8.62 13.83 -12.15
CA LEU A 130 -9.35 14.80 -11.31
C LEU A 130 -8.51 15.24 -10.11
N PHE A 131 -7.71 14.32 -9.56
CA PHE A 131 -6.91 14.57 -8.36
C PHE A 131 -5.41 14.71 -8.63
N GLY A 132 -4.98 14.42 -9.87
CA GLY A 132 -3.65 14.72 -10.38
C GLY A 132 -2.51 13.85 -9.86
N ARG A 133 -2.74 12.97 -8.86
CA ARG A 133 -1.77 12.01 -8.32
C ARG A 133 -2.46 10.77 -7.73
N SER A 134 -1.77 9.63 -7.75
CA SER A 134 -2.15 8.40 -7.04
C SER A 134 -1.67 8.39 -5.58
N SER A 135 -2.32 7.58 -4.72
CA SER A 135 -1.83 7.37 -3.35
C SER A 135 -0.47 6.70 -3.32
N VAL A 136 -0.16 5.86 -4.31
CA VAL A 136 1.16 5.23 -4.45
C VAL A 136 2.24 6.27 -4.77
N GLU A 137 2.00 7.17 -5.73
CA GLU A 137 2.94 8.26 -6.04
C GLU A 137 3.19 9.18 -4.84
N ILE A 138 2.15 9.49 -4.05
CA ILE A 138 2.28 10.28 -2.82
C ILE A 138 3.24 9.60 -1.83
N LEU A 139 3.14 8.27 -1.71
CA LEU A 139 3.99 7.48 -0.81
C LEU A 139 5.41 7.34 -1.36
N LEU A 140 5.61 7.09 -2.65
CA LEU A 140 6.95 7.09 -3.25
C LEU A 140 7.67 8.43 -3.04
N GLN A 141 6.95 9.55 -3.21
CA GLN A 141 7.43 10.92 -2.92
C GLN A 141 7.66 11.20 -1.42
N SER A 142 7.38 10.23 -0.54
CA SER A 142 7.67 10.31 0.89
C SER A 142 9.06 9.80 1.28
N GLY A 143 9.83 9.27 0.33
CA GLY A 143 11.19 8.77 0.57
C GLY A 143 11.25 7.25 0.73
N VAL A 144 10.32 6.53 0.11
CA VAL A 144 10.31 5.06 0.08
C VAL A 144 10.24 4.56 -1.36
N PHE A 145 10.65 3.31 -1.56
CA PHE A 145 10.84 2.68 -2.85
C PHE A 145 10.23 1.29 -2.88
N ASP A 146 9.57 0.95 -3.99
CA ASP A 146 9.14 -0.41 -4.34
C ASP A 146 9.36 -0.60 -5.85
N PRO A 147 10.04 -1.66 -6.29
CA PRO A 147 10.40 -1.83 -7.69
C PRO A 147 9.19 -2.09 -8.60
N HIS A 148 8.12 -2.71 -8.08
CA HIS A 148 6.90 -2.94 -8.84
C HIS A 148 6.12 -1.64 -9.02
N ALA A 149 6.10 -0.78 -8.00
CA ALA A 149 5.54 0.56 -8.11
C ALA A 149 6.32 1.38 -9.16
N ASP A 150 7.65 1.44 -9.04
CA ASP A 150 8.51 2.18 -9.97
C ASP A 150 8.32 1.72 -11.42
N THR A 151 8.29 0.40 -11.64
CA THR A 151 8.01 -0.19 -12.97
C THR A 151 6.62 0.19 -13.49
N ALA A 152 5.59 0.10 -12.64
CA ALA A 152 4.21 0.28 -13.06
C ALA A 152 3.85 1.75 -13.36
N PHE A 153 4.52 2.71 -12.69
CA PHE A 153 4.42 4.15 -12.96
C PHE A 153 5.46 4.66 -13.96
N GLY A 154 6.45 3.83 -14.32
CA GLY A 154 7.44 4.10 -15.35
C GLY A 154 6.88 4.05 -16.77
N SER A 155 7.63 4.59 -17.72
CA SER A 155 7.26 4.68 -19.14
C SER A 155 7.60 3.44 -19.96
N GLU A 156 8.13 2.38 -19.35
CA GLU A 156 8.65 1.22 -20.08
C GLU A 156 7.53 0.30 -20.60
N PRO A 157 7.55 -0.10 -21.88
CA PRO A 157 6.63 -1.10 -22.41
C PRO A 157 6.93 -2.49 -21.82
N GLY A 158 5.96 -3.08 -21.11
CA GLY A 158 6.11 -4.41 -20.52
C GLY A 158 4.83 -4.92 -19.87
N GLU A 159 4.83 -6.19 -19.44
CA GLU A 159 3.75 -6.76 -18.65
C GLU A 159 3.77 -6.14 -17.25
N ARG A 160 2.74 -5.34 -16.93
CA ARG A 160 2.67 -4.66 -15.62
C ARG A 160 2.50 -5.69 -14.51
N PRO A 161 3.27 -5.62 -13.41
CA PRO A 161 3.07 -6.53 -12.28
C PRO A 161 1.64 -6.42 -11.74
N SER A 162 1.14 -7.50 -11.15
CA SER A 162 -0.18 -7.57 -10.54
C SER A 162 -0.12 -8.39 -9.28
N THR A 163 -0.81 -7.93 -8.24
CA THR A 163 -0.93 -8.63 -6.96
C THR A 163 -2.35 -9.06 -6.68
N ALA A 164 -3.32 -8.70 -7.51
CA ALA A 164 -4.70 -9.12 -7.35
C ALA A 164 -5.36 -9.43 -8.70
N ARG A 165 -6.37 -10.29 -8.67
CA ARG A 165 -7.25 -10.56 -9.80
C ARG A 165 -8.72 -10.57 -9.39
N PHE A 166 -9.54 -9.85 -10.13
CA PHE A 166 -10.98 -9.76 -9.87
C PHE A 166 -11.77 -10.33 -11.04
N TYR A 167 -12.62 -11.32 -10.79
CA TYR A 167 -13.46 -11.87 -11.83
C TYR A 167 -14.51 -10.83 -12.26
N ARG A 168 -14.58 -10.54 -13.56
CA ARG A 168 -15.58 -9.66 -14.18
C ARG A 168 -16.55 -10.51 -15.00
N PRO A 169 -17.78 -10.77 -14.50
CA PRO A 169 -18.75 -11.61 -15.21
C PRO A 169 -19.13 -11.07 -16.59
N GLN A 170 -19.14 -9.74 -16.74
CA GLN A 170 -19.50 -9.06 -17.99
C GLN A 170 -18.51 -9.39 -19.12
N ASP A 171 -17.22 -9.44 -18.78
CA ASP A 171 -16.12 -9.70 -19.72
C ASP A 171 -15.74 -11.19 -19.80
N ARG A 172 -16.34 -12.02 -18.93
CA ARG A 172 -15.95 -13.43 -18.69
C ARG A 172 -14.44 -13.60 -18.50
N GLY A 173 -13.81 -12.64 -17.83
CA GLY A 173 -12.37 -12.59 -17.64
C GLY A 173 -11.99 -12.04 -16.26
N TYR A 174 -10.69 -11.95 -16.02
CA TYR A 174 -10.15 -11.37 -14.79
C TYR A 174 -9.56 -9.97 -15.09
N LEU A 175 -9.85 -9.02 -14.21
CA LEU A 175 -9.10 -7.76 -14.11
C LEU A 175 -7.91 -8.00 -13.19
N GLU A 176 -6.69 -7.82 -13.69
CA GLU A 176 -5.48 -7.87 -12.87
C GLU A 176 -5.10 -6.46 -12.41
N ALA A 177 -4.68 -6.34 -11.15
CA ALA A 177 -4.34 -5.06 -10.53
C ALA A 177 -3.10 -5.20 -9.64
N LEU A 178 -2.27 -4.17 -9.59
CA LEU A 178 -1.21 -4.01 -8.60
C LEU A 178 -1.77 -3.18 -7.45
N LEU A 179 -1.92 -3.78 -6.27
CA LEU A 179 -2.55 -3.14 -5.10
C LEU A 179 -1.72 -3.31 -3.82
N ASP A 180 -0.94 -4.38 -3.73
CA ASP A 180 -0.18 -4.76 -2.56
C ASP A 180 1.29 -4.40 -2.76
N TYR A 181 1.87 -3.69 -1.80
CA TYR A 181 3.22 -3.16 -1.91
C TYR A 181 4.02 -3.46 -0.64
N ILE A 182 5.35 -3.52 -0.80
CA ILE A 182 6.30 -3.48 0.31
C ILE A 182 7.32 -2.40 -0.04
N MET A 183 7.08 -1.18 0.45
CA MET A 183 7.96 -0.05 0.19
C MET A 183 8.99 0.09 1.30
N ILE A 184 10.26 0.29 0.93
CA ILE A 184 11.37 0.47 1.88
C ILE A 184 12.03 1.84 1.73
N SER A 185 12.55 2.39 2.81
CA SER A 185 13.40 3.58 2.79
C SER A 185 14.71 3.35 2.03
N ASP A 186 15.33 4.43 1.57
CA ASP A 186 16.54 4.35 0.75
C ASP A 186 17.71 3.62 1.46
N GLY A 187 17.87 3.77 2.78
CA GLY A 187 18.94 3.11 3.53
C GLY A 187 18.81 1.58 3.60
N LEU A 188 17.63 1.04 3.28
CA LEU A 188 17.39 -0.40 3.17
C LEU A 188 17.66 -0.95 1.76
N LYS A 189 17.83 -0.11 0.74
CA LYS A 189 18.05 -0.57 -0.65
C LYS A 189 19.39 -1.27 -0.86
N ASP A 190 20.40 -0.91 -0.07
CA ASP A 190 21.72 -1.52 -0.13
C ASP A 190 21.80 -2.88 0.61
N ARG A 191 20.70 -3.30 1.27
CA ARG A 191 20.60 -4.56 2.04
C ARG A 191 20.18 -5.76 1.19
N ARG A 192 20.51 -5.73 -0.10
CA ARG A 192 20.17 -6.76 -1.10
C ARG A 192 18.69 -7.18 -1.05
N PRO A 193 17.75 -6.23 -1.10
CA PRO A 193 16.33 -6.55 -1.06
C PRO A 193 15.89 -7.32 -2.31
N ASP A 194 15.13 -8.38 -2.13
CA ASP A 194 14.55 -9.21 -3.18
C ASP A 194 13.03 -9.29 -3.00
N TRP A 195 12.31 -8.64 -3.92
CA TRP A 195 10.85 -8.65 -3.94
C TRP A 195 10.34 -9.78 -4.80
N ARG A 196 9.30 -10.44 -4.32
CA ARG A 196 8.61 -11.47 -5.10
C ARG A 196 7.10 -11.35 -4.95
N ILE A 197 6.43 -11.34 -6.10
CA ILE A 197 4.98 -11.56 -6.17
C ILE A 197 4.77 -13.05 -6.44
N TRP A 198 4.08 -13.74 -5.55
CA TRP A 198 3.74 -15.15 -5.68
C TRP A 198 2.56 -15.33 -6.64
N HIS A 199 2.76 -14.91 -7.90
CA HIS A 199 1.70 -14.85 -8.89
C HIS A 199 1.50 -16.23 -9.53
N PRO A 200 0.31 -16.85 -9.41
CA PRO A 200 0.05 -18.23 -9.82
C PRO A 200 0.29 -18.48 -11.31
N PHE A 201 0.19 -17.44 -12.15
CA PHE A 201 0.40 -17.54 -13.60
C PHE A 201 1.72 -16.95 -14.10
N ARG A 202 2.43 -16.16 -13.29
CA ARG A 202 3.61 -15.41 -13.78
C ARG A 202 4.90 -15.86 -13.10
N ASP A 203 4.83 -16.24 -11.83
CA ASP A 203 5.94 -16.84 -11.12
C ASP A 203 6.11 -18.31 -11.57
N PRO A 204 7.27 -18.71 -12.13
CA PRO A 204 7.48 -20.07 -12.62
C PRO A 204 7.30 -21.13 -11.54
N ALA A 205 7.77 -20.90 -10.31
CA ALA A 205 7.63 -21.88 -9.24
C ALA A 205 6.16 -22.05 -8.82
N CYS A 206 5.36 -20.97 -8.87
CA CYS A 206 3.93 -21.05 -8.61
C CYS A 206 3.16 -21.73 -9.74
N ARG A 207 3.55 -21.53 -11.01
CA ARG A 207 2.94 -22.21 -12.16
C ARG A 207 3.23 -23.71 -12.18
N ASP A 208 4.48 -24.07 -11.93
CA ASP A 208 4.96 -25.44 -12.16
C ASP A 208 4.60 -26.37 -10.99
N ALA A 209 4.33 -25.82 -9.80
CA ALA A 209 3.87 -26.55 -8.63
C ALA A 209 2.33 -26.47 -8.49
N GLN A 210 1.62 -27.50 -8.97
CA GLN A 210 0.15 -27.53 -9.00
C GLN A 210 -0.51 -27.27 -7.64
N ASP A 211 -0.01 -27.89 -6.57
CA ASP A 211 -0.56 -27.70 -5.22
C ASP A 211 -0.47 -26.24 -4.76
N LEU A 212 0.66 -25.56 -5.05
CA LEU A 212 0.86 -24.15 -4.72
C LEU A 212 -0.02 -23.26 -5.59
N HIS A 213 -0.12 -23.57 -6.89
CA HIS A 213 -1.00 -22.85 -7.82
C HIS A 213 -2.45 -22.82 -7.30
N GLU A 214 -3.01 -24.00 -7.03
CA GLU A 214 -4.39 -24.14 -6.57
C GLU A 214 -4.61 -23.51 -5.19
N ALA A 215 -3.64 -23.64 -4.27
CA ALA A 215 -3.70 -22.98 -2.97
C ALA A 215 -3.75 -21.45 -3.10
N LEU A 216 -2.92 -20.86 -3.95
CA LEU A 216 -2.92 -19.41 -4.20
C LEU A 216 -4.26 -18.95 -4.80
N LEU A 217 -4.82 -19.70 -5.75
CA LEU A 217 -6.12 -19.35 -6.35
C LEU A 217 -7.30 -19.45 -5.39
N THR A 218 -7.18 -20.31 -4.38
CA THR A 218 -8.25 -20.58 -3.40
C THR A 218 -8.17 -19.65 -2.19
N ALA A 219 -6.95 -19.25 -1.79
CA ALA A 219 -6.73 -18.50 -0.55
C ALA A 219 -7.29 -17.08 -0.60
N SER A 220 -7.12 -16.38 -1.72
CA SER A 220 -7.57 -14.99 -1.90
C SER A 220 -7.57 -14.59 -3.37
N ASP A 221 -8.30 -13.52 -3.69
CA ASP A 221 -8.18 -12.74 -4.92
C ASP A 221 -6.89 -11.90 -4.98
N HIS A 222 -6.21 -11.71 -3.86
CA HIS A 222 -4.87 -11.13 -3.75
C HIS A 222 -3.79 -12.22 -3.62
N PHE A 223 -2.63 -11.96 -4.20
CA PHE A 223 -1.46 -12.81 -4.21
C PHE A 223 -0.41 -12.27 -3.22
N PRO A 224 0.26 -13.14 -2.47
CA PRO A 224 1.28 -12.71 -1.52
C PRO A 224 2.40 -11.93 -2.21
N VAL A 225 2.84 -10.86 -1.55
CA VAL A 225 4.09 -10.16 -1.85
C VAL A 225 5.04 -10.41 -0.70
N THR A 226 6.27 -10.81 -1.01
CA THR A 226 7.33 -10.99 -0.02
C THR A 226 8.52 -10.10 -0.36
N LEU A 227 9.25 -9.74 0.68
CA LEU A 227 10.53 -9.06 0.61
C LEU A 227 11.52 -9.86 1.45
N ASP A 228 12.53 -10.42 0.81
CA ASP A 228 13.71 -10.94 1.49
C ASP A 228 14.77 -9.82 1.55
N ILE A 229 15.35 -9.58 2.72
CA ILE A 229 16.27 -8.46 2.95
C ILE A 229 17.25 -8.80 4.07
N GLU A 230 18.48 -8.30 3.98
CA GLU A 230 19.55 -8.58 4.92
C GLU A 230 19.64 -7.54 6.06
N LEU A 231 19.10 -7.90 7.22
CA LEU A 231 19.02 -7.07 8.44
C LEU A 231 19.66 -7.75 9.67
#